data_AF-A0A961D8H0-F1
#
_entry.id   AF-A0A961D8H0-F1
#
_cell.length_a   1.000
_cell.length_b   1.000
_cell.length_c   1.000
_cell.angle_alpha   90.00
_cell.angle_beta   90.00
_cell.angle_gamma   90.00
#
_symmetry.space_group_name_H-M   'P 1'
#
loop_
_entity.id
_entity.type
_entity.pdbx_description
1 polymer ?
#
loop_
_entity_poly.entity_id
_entity_poly.type
_entity_poly.pdbx_seq_one_letter_code
_entity_poly.pdbx_strand_id
1 'polypeptide(L)'
;MESPDIHKLRLIDWQFFGTLTFKSERLPERVRLSVYFAMMRKVAKQFRVFFPHLLWCLRLESGEATGRRHFHYLLAGLPRQAVTISTCFQQMATWEQVGGGMARVHRFDPRLNGAGYLLKCLGDGADAGDLYESAKFGGGHCQLMLSNAAEKVIQRRSMRERDV
;
A
#
# COMPACT_ATOMS: atom_id res chain seq x y z
N MET A 1 -10.21 -3.12 19.78
CA MET A 1 -11.03 -3.87 18.80
C MET A 1 -10.29 -3.75 17.47
N GLU A 2 -9.75 -4.84 16.93
CA GLU A 2 -9.02 -4.81 15.65
C GLU A 2 -10.05 -4.56 14.53
N SER A 3 -9.87 -3.53 13.69
CA SER A 3 -10.83 -3.26 12.61
C SER A 3 -10.84 -4.45 11.62
N PRO A 4 -12.01 -4.83 11.07
CA PRO A 4 -12.16 -5.96 10.14
C PRO A 4 -11.20 -5.93 8.95
N ASP A 5 -10.72 -4.75 8.57
CA ASP A 5 -9.84 -4.56 7.43
C ASP A 5 -8.39 -4.95 7.72
N ILE A 6 -7.98 -4.88 8.98
CA ILE A 6 -6.66 -5.35 9.40
C ILE A 6 -6.58 -6.86 9.34
N HIS A 7 -7.63 -7.54 9.80
CA HIS A 7 -7.71 -9.00 9.70
C HIS A 7 -7.50 -9.45 8.26
N LYS A 8 -8.16 -8.77 7.30
CA LYS A 8 -7.99 -9.04 5.86
C LYS A 8 -6.56 -8.84 5.38
N LEU A 9 -5.90 -7.74 5.76
CA LEU A 9 -4.52 -7.47 5.33
C LEU A 9 -3.50 -8.46 5.88
N ARG A 10 -3.76 -9.05 7.05
CA ARG A 10 -2.91 -10.11 7.65
C ARG A 10 -2.93 -11.41 6.86
N LEU A 11 -3.93 -11.60 5.99
CA LEU A 11 -4.02 -12.77 5.12
C LEU A 11 -3.03 -12.74 3.97
N ILE A 12 -2.23 -11.69 3.78
CA ILE A 12 -1.21 -11.63 2.72
C ILE A 12 0.19 -11.57 3.34
N ASP A 13 1.08 -12.41 2.80
CA ASP A 13 2.51 -12.41 3.12
C ASP A 13 3.19 -11.23 2.41
N TRP A 14 3.02 -10.03 2.96
CA TRP A 14 3.60 -8.80 2.41
C TRP A 14 5.13 -8.87 2.37
N GLN A 15 5.74 -8.30 1.33
CA GLN A 15 7.19 -8.35 1.10
C GLN A 15 7.86 -7.00 1.39
N PHE A 16 7.17 -5.91 1.11
CA PHE A 16 7.68 -4.55 1.32
C PHE A 16 6.62 -3.66 1.94
N PHE A 17 7.09 -2.69 2.71
CA PHE A 17 6.35 -1.53 3.16
C PHE A 17 7.08 -0.27 2.75
N GLY A 18 6.36 0.78 2.38
CA GLY A 18 6.99 2.07 2.15
C GLY A 18 6.11 3.27 2.39
N THR A 19 6.79 4.39 2.59
CA THR A 19 6.23 5.74 2.71
C THR A 19 6.74 6.56 1.53
N LEU A 20 5.83 7.15 0.77
CA LEU A 20 6.10 7.85 -0.48
C LEU A 20 5.51 9.27 -0.39
N THR A 21 6.36 10.28 -0.22
CA THR A 21 5.92 11.68 -0.18
C THR A 21 5.86 12.26 -1.59
N PHE A 22 5.02 13.28 -1.82
CA PHE A 22 4.99 14.00 -3.10
C PHE A 22 5.93 15.21 -3.09
N LYS A 23 6.46 15.58 -4.27
CA LYS A 23 7.25 16.82 -4.43
C LYS A 23 6.42 18.09 -4.19
N SER A 24 5.11 18.02 -4.39
CA SER A 24 4.20 19.16 -4.24
C SER A 24 2.85 18.71 -3.66
N GLU A 25 2.33 19.53 -2.76
CA GLU A 25 1.01 19.33 -2.15
C GLU A 25 -0.13 19.62 -3.13
N ARG A 26 0.11 20.44 -4.16
CA ARG A 26 -0.92 20.87 -5.12
C ARG A 26 -1.18 19.85 -6.23
N LEU A 27 -0.56 18.68 -6.19
CA LEU A 27 -0.80 17.64 -7.20
C LEU A 27 -2.26 17.16 -7.14
N PRO A 28 -3.01 17.13 -8.25
CA PRO A 28 -4.33 16.50 -8.25
C PRO A 28 -4.22 15.02 -7.87
N GLU A 29 -5.24 14.48 -7.19
CA GLU A 29 -5.23 13.08 -6.72
C GLU A 29 -5.02 12.06 -7.85
N ARG A 30 -5.68 12.28 -9.01
CA ARG A 30 -5.45 11.48 -10.23
C ARG A 30 -3.98 11.40 -10.63
N VAL A 31 -3.24 12.51 -10.47
CA VAL A 31 -1.81 12.58 -10.78
C VAL A 31 -1.01 11.81 -9.73
N ARG A 32 -1.36 11.94 -8.44
CA ARG A 32 -0.72 11.17 -7.36
C ARG A 32 -0.83 9.66 -7.62
N LEU A 33 -2.03 9.16 -7.89
CA LEU A 33 -2.25 7.75 -8.21
C LEU A 33 -1.51 7.34 -9.49
N SER A 34 -1.50 8.19 -10.52
CA SER A 34 -0.77 7.91 -11.77
C SER A 34 0.72 7.71 -11.54
N VAL A 35 1.34 8.52 -10.67
CA VAL A 35 2.75 8.41 -10.29
C VAL A 35 3.01 7.10 -9.53
N TYR A 36 2.14 6.74 -8.57
CA TYR A 36 2.22 5.45 -7.88
C TYR A 36 2.14 4.27 -8.86
N PHE A 37 1.17 4.28 -9.76
CA PHE A 37 1.05 3.22 -10.76
C PHE A 37 2.21 3.19 -11.76
N ALA A 38 2.82 4.33 -12.08
CA ALA A 38 4.04 4.37 -12.88
C ALA A 38 5.21 3.67 -12.18
N MET A 39 5.38 3.88 -10.87
CA MET A 39 6.35 3.15 -10.05
C MET A 39 6.05 1.64 -10.06
N MET A 40 4.81 1.24 -9.77
CA MET A 40 4.43 -0.19 -9.73
C MET A 40 4.61 -0.89 -11.07
N ARG A 41 4.30 -0.23 -12.19
CA ARG A 41 4.56 -0.77 -13.54
C ARG A 41 6.05 -0.97 -13.82
N LYS A 42 6.91 -0.05 -13.36
CA LYS A 42 8.38 -0.20 -13.47
C LYS A 42 8.89 -1.35 -12.61
N VAL A 43 8.42 -1.48 -11.37
CA VAL A 43 8.77 -2.60 -10.48
C VAL A 43 8.32 -3.94 -11.09
N ALA A 44 7.08 -4.02 -11.58
CA ALA A 44 6.57 -5.19 -12.28
C ALA A 44 7.46 -5.59 -13.47
N LYS A 45 7.79 -4.62 -14.34
CA LYS A 45 8.66 -4.83 -15.51
C LYS A 45 10.05 -5.32 -15.10
N GLN A 46 10.64 -4.72 -14.07
CA GLN A 46 11.98 -5.07 -13.59
C GLN A 46 12.08 -6.54 -13.16
N PHE A 47 11.07 -7.02 -12.43
CA PHE A 47 11.04 -8.40 -11.94
C PHE A 47 10.28 -9.36 -12.86
N ARG A 48 9.92 -8.92 -14.07
CA ARG A 48 9.16 -9.69 -15.07
C ARG A 48 7.87 -10.29 -14.51
N VAL A 49 7.20 -9.55 -13.62
CA VAL A 49 5.90 -9.90 -13.08
C VAL A 49 4.82 -9.18 -13.89
N PHE A 50 3.74 -9.90 -14.22
CA PHE A 50 2.58 -9.27 -14.84
C PHE A 50 1.93 -8.32 -13.83
N PHE A 51 1.85 -7.02 -14.16
CA PHE A 51 1.42 -5.98 -13.22
C PHE A 51 0.08 -6.29 -12.51
N PRO A 52 -0.96 -6.79 -13.18
CA PRO A 52 -2.21 -7.18 -12.53
C PRO A 52 -2.10 -8.32 -11.50
N HIS A 53 -0.99 -9.06 -11.47
CA HIS A 53 -0.73 -10.09 -10.45
C HIS A 53 -0.02 -9.54 -9.21
N LEU A 54 0.46 -8.29 -9.23
CA LEU A 54 1.02 -7.67 -8.03
C LEU A 54 -0.07 -7.47 -6.98
N LEU A 55 0.25 -7.89 -5.76
CA LEU A 55 -0.56 -7.63 -4.59
C LEU A 55 -0.09 -6.30 -4.02
N TRP A 56 -0.97 -5.31 -3.93
CA TRP A 56 -0.63 -4.06 -3.29
C TRP A 56 -1.80 -3.52 -2.48
N CYS A 57 -1.45 -2.79 -1.43
CA CYS A 57 -2.34 -1.97 -0.64
C CYS A 57 -1.76 -0.57 -0.61
N LEU A 58 -2.59 0.45 -0.80
CA LEU A 58 -2.19 1.85 -0.85
C LEU A 58 -3.10 2.65 0.07
N ARG A 59 -2.52 3.56 0.85
CA ARG A 59 -3.26 4.48 1.69
C ARG A 59 -2.75 5.90 1.47
N LEU A 60 -3.66 6.85 1.25
CA LEU A 60 -3.33 8.27 1.21
C LEU A 60 -3.53 8.89 2.60
N GLU A 61 -2.48 9.52 3.13
CA GLU A 61 -2.53 10.26 4.39
C GLU A 61 -2.13 11.73 4.19
N SER A 62 -2.68 12.60 5.05
CA SER A 62 -2.28 14.00 5.15
C SER A 62 -1.46 14.15 6.43
N GLY A 63 -0.18 14.51 6.33
CA GLY A 63 0.66 14.67 7.53
C GLY A 63 0.24 15.87 8.37
N GLU A 64 -0.12 15.64 9.63
CA GLU A 64 -0.67 16.65 10.56
C GLU A 64 0.28 17.83 10.83
N ALA A 65 1.60 17.61 10.83
CA ALA A 65 2.58 18.64 11.20
C ALA A 65 3.19 19.43 10.03
N THR A 66 3.11 18.92 8.79
CA THR A 66 3.80 19.55 7.64
C THR A 66 2.92 19.75 6.41
N GLY A 67 1.65 19.31 6.42
CA GLY A 67 0.73 19.43 5.28
C GLY A 67 1.03 18.50 4.11
N ARG A 68 2.19 17.83 4.09
CA ARG A 68 2.62 16.99 2.98
C ARG A 68 1.83 15.69 2.93
N ARG A 69 0.99 15.57 1.90
CA ARG A 69 0.36 14.31 1.54
C ARG A 69 1.43 13.27 1.20
N HIS A 70 1.17 12.04 1.60
CA HIS A 70 2.04 10.92 1.31
C HIS A 70 1.24 9.63 1.20
N PHE A 71 1.79 8.67 0.48
CA PHE A 71 1.26 7.33 0.44
C PHE A 71 2.00 6.41 1.40
N HIS A 72 1.25 5.61 2.14
CA HIS A 72 1.75 4.34 2.66
C HIS A 72 1.36 3.21 1.71
N TYR A 73 2.26 2.27 1.47
CA TYR A 73 1.93 1.11 0.66
C TYR A 73 2.53 -0.19 1.20
N LEU A 74 1.83 -1.28 0.89
CA LEU A 74 2.33 -2.65 1.00
C LEU A 74 2.44 -3.26 -0.40
N LEU A 75 3.44 -4.11 -0.59
CA LEU A 75 3.66 -4.80 -1.85
C LEU A 75 4.01 -6.27 -1.61
N ALA A 76 3.41 -7.15 -2.41
CA ALA A 76 3.74 -8.57 -2.54
C ALA A 76 3.54 -9.05 -3.98
N GLY A 77 3.88 -10.32 -4.23
CA GLY A 77 3.80 -10.95 -5.55
C GLY A 77 5.07 -10.82 -6.39
N LEU A 78 6.17 -10.32 -5.81
CA LEU A 78 7.50 -10.39 -6.42
C LEU A 78 8.16 -11.76 -6.15
N PRO A 79 9.11 -12.20 -6.99
CA PRO A 79 9.88 -13.41 -6.72
C PRO A 79 10.56 -13.33 -5.34
N ARG A 80 10.66 -14.43 -4.60
CA ARG A 80 11.22 -14.44 -3.23
C ARG A 80 12.65 -13.87 -3.19
N GLN A 81 13.47 -14.20 -4.18
CA GLN A 81 14.83 -13.68 -4.32
C GLN A 81 14.91 -12.17 -4.57
N ALA A 82 13.80 -11.53 -4.95
CA ALA A 82 13.72 -10.08 -5.12
C ALA A 82 13.54 -9.34 -3.78
N VAL A 83 13.26 -10.03 -2.66
CA VAL A 83 13.00 -9.40 -1.36
C VAL A 83 14.31 -9.04 -0.65
N THR A 84 15.00 -8.03 -1.18
CA THR A 84 16.32 -7.60 -0.71
C THR A 84 16.34 -6.12 -0.33
N ILE A 85 17.35 -5.71 0.43
CA ILE A 85 17.61 -4.29 0.75
C ILE A 85 17.88 -3.49 -0.54
N SER A 86 18.58 -4.08 -1.51
CA SER A 86 18.81 -3.45 -2.82
C SER A 86 17.49 -3.12 -3.52
N THR A 87 16.51 -4.03 -3.46
CA THR A 87 15.18 -3.79 -4.03
C THR A 87 14.43 -2.66 -3.32
N CYS A 88 14.65 -2.45 -2.02
CA CYS A 88 14.12 -1.28 -1.32
C CYS A 88 14.69 0.02 -1.90
N PHE A 89 16.02 0.11 -2.05
CA PHE A 89 16.67 1.28 -2.63
C PHE A 89 16.25 1.53 -4.09
N GLN A 90 16.10 0.47 -4.88
CA GLN A 90 15.59 0.57 -6.25
C GLN A 90 14.16 1.11 -6.31
N GLN A 91 13.29 0.69 -5.38
CA GLN A 91 11.94 1.24 -5.27
C GLN A 91 11.96 2.73 -4.91
N MET A 92 12.81 3.15 -3.96
CA MET A 92 12.98 4.57 -3.61
C MET A 92 13.45 5.39 -4.82
N ALA A 93 14.48 4.91 -5.53
CA ALA A 93 14.99 5.58 -6.72
C ALA A 93 13.92 5.63 -7.84
N THR A 94 13.16 4.54 -8.01
CA THR A 94 12.07 4.48 -8.99
C THR A 94 10.98 5.51 -8.69
N TRP A 95 10.62 5.70 -7.41
CA TRP A 95 9.65 6.71 -6.99
C TRP A 95 10.09 8.12 -7.41
N GLU A 96 11.33 8.48 -7.12
CA GLU A 96 11.89 9.78 -7.50
C GLU A 96 11.94 9.96 -9.03
N GLN A 97 12.31 8.91 -9.77
CA GLN A 97 12.35 8.90 -11.23
C GLN A 97 10.98 9.11 -11.89
N VAL A 98 9.89 8.63 -11.28
CA VAL A 98 8.53 8.81 -11.81
C VAL A 98 7.90 10.14 -11.39
N GLY A 99 8.65 11.02 -10.73
CA GLY A 99 8.19 12.34 -10.30
C GLY A 99 7.72 12.41 -8.85
N GLY A 100 7.91 11.34 -8.08
CA GLY A 100 7.69 11.30 -6.64
C GLY A 100 8.67 12.17 -5.84
N GLY A 101 8.33 12.47 -4.59
CA GLY A 101 9.21 13.16 -3.63
C GLY A 101 10.14 12.19 -2.90
N MET A 102 10.34 12.41 -1.61
CA MET A 102 11.14 11.52 -0.77
C MET A 102 10.42 10.18 -0.55
N ALA A 103 11.18 9.09 -0.59
CA ALA A 103 10.68 7.74 -0.27
C ALA A 103 11.47 7.07 0.84
N ARG A 104 10.79 6.24 1.62
CA ARG A 104 11.38 5.28 2.56
C ARG A 104 10.71 3.94 2.35
N VAL A 105 11.49 2.92 1.98
CA VAL A 105 11.01 1.57 1.69
C VAL A 105 11.82 0.58 2.51
N HIS A 106 11.13 -0.37 3.14
CA HIS A 106 11.72 -1.41 3.96
C HIS A 106 11.14 -2.76 3.57
N ARG A 107 11.90 -3.83 3.83
CA ARG A 107 11.33 -5.18 3.80
C ARG A 107 10.24 -5.26 4.86
N PHE A 108 9.12 -5.87 4.51
CA PHE A 108 8.05 -6.06 5.46
C PHE A 108 8.48 -7.10 6.50
N ASP A 109 8.31 -6.77 7.77
CA ASP A 109 8.50 -7.71 8.87
C ASP A 109 7.16 -7.82 9.64
N PRO A 110 6.49 -8.98 9.59
CA PRO A 110 5.24 -9.19 10.31
C PRO A 110 5.42 -9.13 11.83
N ARG A 111 6.63 -9.37 12.35
CA ARG A 111 6.97 -9.35 13.78
C ARG A 111 7.18 -7.94 14.31
N LEU A 112 7.61 -7.02 13.44
CA LEU A 112 7.79 -5.60 13.78
C LEU A 112 6.49 -4.80 13.74
N ASN A 113 5.34 -5.48 13.77
CA ASN A 113 4.03 -4.84 13.74
C ASN A 113 3.87 -3.96 12.48
N GLY A 114 4.26 -4.46 11.30
CA GLY A 114 4.04 -3.73 10.03
C GLY A 114 2.55 -3.55 9.70
N ALA A 115 1.73 -4.54 10.03
CA ALA A 115 0.27 -4.39 10.12
C ALA A 115 -0.10 -3.39 11.23
N GLY A 116 0.62 -3.43 12.35
CA GLY A 116 0.65 -2.46 13.44
C GLY A 116 0.89 -1.00 13.01
N TYR A 117 1.62 -0.75 11.92
CA TYR A 117 1.90 0.60 11.44
C TYR A 117 0.75 1.14 10.59
N LEU A 118 0.15 0.30 9.74
CA LEU A 118 -1.16 0.63 9.15
C LEU A 118 -2.23 0.74 10.24
N LEU A 119 -2.23 -0.14 11.24
CA LEU A 119 -3.10 -0.17 12.43
C LEU A 119 -2.97 1.08 13.31
N LYS A 120 -1.74 1.56 13.57
CA LYS A 120 -1.51 2.76 14.37
C LYS A 120 -2.14 3.96 13.68
N CYS A 121 -2.08 3.99 12.35
CA CYS A 121 -2.75 4.99 11.55
C CYS A 121 -4.25 4.68 11.34
N LEU A 122 -4.71 3.43 11.40
CA LEU A 122 -6.14 3.04 11.29
C LEU A 122 -6.90 3.22 12.63
N GLY A 123 -6.17 3.34 13.74
CA GLY A 123 -6.70 3.38 15.10
C GLY A 123 -7.10 4.76 15.61
N ASP A 124 -6.72 5.85 14.93
CA ASP A 124 -7.03 7.23 15.36
C ASP A 124 -8.27 7.82 14.65
N GLY A 125 -9.27 6.99 14.34
CA GLY A 125 -10.62 7.46 14.00
C GLY A 125 -11.18 7.08 12.62
N ALA A 126 -10.74 5.98 12.01
CA ALA A 126 -11.43 5.44 10.85
C ALA A 126 -12.58 4.54 11.31
N ASP A 127 -13.81 5.06 11.30
CA ASP A 127 -15.01 4.27 11.49
C ASP A 127 -15.06 3.15 10.44
N ALA A 128 -15.29 1.91 10.89
CA ALA A 128 -15.32 0.70 10.07
C ALA A 128 -16.39 0.73 8.95
N GLY A 129 -17.27 1.74 8.92
CA GLY A 129 -18.28 1.98 7.89
C GLY A 129 -17.76 2.68 6.63
N ASP A 130 -16.70 3.49 6.71
CA ASP A 130 -16.24 4.33 5.59
C ASP A 130 -15.50 3.54 4.49
N LEU A 131 -15.11 2.31 4.76
CA LEU A 131 -14.23 1.50 3.90
C LEU A 131 -14.99 0.66 2.86
N TYR A 132 -16.31 0.46 3.04
CA TYR A 132 -17.13 -0.22 2.03
C TYR A 132 -17.53 0.74 0.88
N GLU A 133 -17.64 2.04 1.15
CA GLU A 133 -18.08 3.04 0.16
C GLU A 133 -16.94 3.78 -0.55
N SER A 134 -15.70 3.72 -0.07
CA SER A 134 -14.55 4.39 -0.73
C SER A 134 -14.08 3.71 -2.03
N ALA A 135 -14.72 2.60 -2.43
CA ALA A 135 -14.69 2.04 -3.78
C ALA A 135 -15.44 2.92 -4.82
N LYS A 136 -16.24 3.88 -4.37
CA LYS A 136 -17.01 4.81 -5.21
C LYS A 136 -16.65 6.25 -4.83
N PHE A 137 -15.57 6.77 -5.41
CA PHE A 137 -15.24 8.20 -5.54
C PHE A 137 -15.82 9.19 -4.51
N GLY A 138 -14.94 9.71 -3.64
CA GLY A 138 -15.05 11.07 -3.10
C GLY A 138 -15.69 11.20 -1.72
N GLY A 139 -14.85 11.49 -0.73
CA GLY A 139 -15.23 12.00 0.59
C GLY A 139 -14.56 11.22 1.72
N GLY A 140 -13.74 11.89 2.54
CA GLY A 140 -13.17 11.33 3.77
C GLY A 140 -11.64 11.31 3.83
N HIS A 141 -11.10 11.66 5.00
CA HIS A 141 -9.71 12.04 5.26
C HIS A 141 -8.65 10.92 5.13
N CYS A 142 -9.01 9.73 4.65
CA CYS A 142 -8.12 8.58 4.61
C CYS A 142 -8.66 7.49 3.66
N GLN A 143 -8.13 7.41 2.44
CA GLN A 143 -8.57 6.40 1.46
C GLN A 143 -7.61 5.22 1.42
N LEU A 144 -8.12 4.02 1.69
CA LEU A 144 -7.43 2.74 1.51
C LEU A 144 -7.83 2.13 0.15
N MET A 145 -6.86 1.64 -0.62
CA MET A 145 -7.06 1.02 -1.92
C MET A 145 -6.31 -0.31 -1.99
N LEU A 146 -6.93 -1.31 -2.61
CA LEU A 146 -6.35 -2.63 -2.82
C LEU A 146 -6.26 -2.97 -4.30
N SER A 147 -5.29 -3.81 -4.65
CA SER A 147 -5.27 -4.43 -5.98
C SER A 147 -6.35 -5.51 -6.08
N ASN A 148 -6.97 -5.66 -7.25
CA ASN A 148 -7.91 -6.75 -7.51
C ASN A 148 -7.32 -8.14 -7.18
N ALA A 149 -6.00 -8.31 -7.34
CA ALA A 149 -5.33 -9.55 -6.98
C ALA A 149 -5.24 -9.73 -5.46
N ALA A 150 -4.96 -8.67 -4.70
CA ALA A 150 -4.98 -8.70 -3.24
C ALA A 150 -6.38 -9.05 -2.72
N GLU A 151 -7.43 -8.41 -3.24
CA GLU A 151 -8.81 -8.71 -2.88
C GLU A 151 -9.17 -10.18 -3.12
N LYS A 152 -8.82 -10.72 -4.29
CA LYS A 152 -9.06 -12.14 -4.61
C LYS A 152 -8.33 -13.09 -3.66
N VAL A 153 -7.09 -12.76 -3.26
CA VAL A 153 -6.33 -13.57 -2.30
C VAL A 153 -6.98 -13.52 -0.92
N ILE A 154 -7.38 -12.33 -0.47
CA ILE A 154 -8.08 -12.13 0.80
C ILE A 154 -9.38 -12.94 0.82
N GLN A 155 -10.25 -12.77 -0.17
CA GLN A 155 -11.52 -13.50 -0.26
C GLN A 155 -11.33 -15.02 -0.19
N ARG A 156 -10.36 -15.56 -0.95
CA ARG A 156 -10.06 -16.99 -0.97
C ARG A 156 -9.55 -17.51 0.39
N ARG A 157 -8.73 -16.73 1.09
CA ARG A 157 -8.17 -17.12 2.40
C ARG A 157 -9.21 -16.98 3.51
N SER A 158 -10.03 -15.93 3.50
CA SER A 158 -11.12 -15.75 4.46
C SER A 158 -12.21 -16.82 4.37
N MET A 159 -12.47 -17.37 3.18
CA MET A 159 -13.39 -18.51 3.03
C MET A 159 -12.85 -19.75 3.75
N ARG A 160 -11.55 -20.06 3.56
CA ARG A 160 -10.91 -21.22 4.19
C ARG A 160 -10.84 -21.15 5.71
N GLU A 161 -10.73 -19.95 6.29
CA GLU A 161 -10.74 -19.77 7.75
C GLU A 161 -12.11 -20.04 8.40
N ARG A 162 -13.21 -20.00 7.63
CA ARG A 162 -14.57 -20.26 8.14
C ARG A 162 -14.99 -21.73 8.07
N ASP A 163 -14.26 -22.52 7.29
CA ASP A 163 -14.54 -23.95 7.06
C ASP A 163 -13.73 -24.86 8.02
N VAL A 164 -13.01 -24.26 8.99
CA VAL A 164 -12.18 -24.93 10.02
C VAL A 164 -12.71 -24.54 11.40
#